data_AF-A0A1B7XXI0-F1
#
_entry.id   AF-A0A1B7XXI0-F1
#
_cell.length_a   1.000
_cell.length_b   1.000
_cell.length_c   1.000
_cell.angle_alpha   90.00
_cell.angle_beta   90.00
_cell.angle_gamma   90.00
#
_symmetry.space_group_name_H-M   'P 1'
#
loop_
_entity.id
_entity.type
_entity.pdbx_description
1 polymer ?
#
loop_
_entity_poly.entity_id
_entity_poly.type
_entity_poly.pdbx_seq_one_letter_code
_entity_poly.pdbx_strand_id
1 'polypeptide(L)'
;MNKFAIEGRKQTVHTVHSLQATGLSDGLGWDDELDFNTQGSSQWDSLVHWQHQETGLAYNGFKPTQGELSAASTADNKMPTIDHWHERGGVVGRGVLVDYKAYAEAKGIDYHPLDGYRITVQDIEAVAAHQGVAFKQGDIFILRTGITAIIDRPEPADMAKMAQRKLSGVHGTEETARWFWNRHFAAVAGDANAFEALPPLDADGAEAPMTSLVLHPYFLSLFGMPIGELWDLSRLSAYCKKTGRYTFLLTSAPLNVSCLVGSPPNALAIF
;
A
#
# COMPACT_ATOMS: atom_id res chain seq x y z
N MET A 1 3.31 -15.41 -1.61
CA MET A 1 3.75 -14.06 -1.18
C MET A 1 3.51 -13.07 -2.30
N ASN A 2 3.93 -13.32 -3.53
CA ASN A 2 3.51 -12.45 -4.63
C ASN A 2 2.01 -12.53 -4.91
N LYS A 3 1.34 -11.38 -4.87
CA LYS A 3 -0.09 -11.27 -5.19
C LYS A 3 -0.31 -11.02 -6.69
N PHE A 4 0.65 -10.35 -7.34
CA PHE A 4 0.55 -10.01 -8.76
C PHE A 4 1.88 -10.30 -9.48
N ALA A 5 1.81 -10.81 -10.71
CA ALA A 5 2.99 -10.91 -11.56
C ALA A 5 3.27 -9.52 -12.16
N ILE A 6 4.26 -8.83 -11.60
CA ILE A 6 4.68 -7.51 -12.07
C ILE A 6 5.96 -7.69 -12.88
N GLU A 7 5.94 -7.27 -14.13
CA GLU A 7 7.10 -7.31 -15.01
C GLU A 7 8.30 -6.60 -14.37
N GLY A 8 9.47 -7.24 -14.38
CA GLY A 8 10.67 -6.73 -13.72
C GLY A 8 10.78 -7.02 -12.22
N ARG A 9 9.74 -7.55 -11.55
CA ARG A 9 9.82 -7.98 -10.14
C ARG A 9 10.03 -9.49 -10.05
N LYS A 10 11.01 -9.90 -9.23
CA LYS A 10 11.35 -11.30 -9.01
C LYS A 10 10.21 -12.06 -8.30
N GLN A 11 10.02 -13.32 -8.68
CA GLN A 11 9.08 -14.20 -7.98
C GLN A 11 9.60 -14.60 -6.59
N THR A 12 8.72 -14.65 -5.59
CA THR A 12 9.12 -15.11 -4.25
C THR A 12 9.61 -16.54 -4.31
N VAL A 13 10.79 -16.79 -3.75
CA VAL A 13 11.35 -18.12 -3.53
C VAL A 13 11.35 -18.39 -2.04
N HIS A 14 10.83 -19.56 -1.65
CA HIS A 14 10.89 -20.09 -0.29
C HIS A 14 11.63 -21.43 -0.34
N THR A 15 12.79 -21.47 0.30
CA THR A 15 13.63 -22.66 0.34
C THR A 15 13.70 -23.17 1.76
N VAL A 16 13.41 -24.45 1.98
CA VAL A 16 13.42 -25.07 3.31
C VAL A 16 14.56 -26.07 3.38
N HIS A 17 15.35 -25.99 4.44
CA HIS A 17 16.52 -26.83 4.66
C HIS A 17 16.41 -27.53 6.02
N SER A 18 16.83 -28.79 6.11
CA SER A 18 17.05 -29.40 7.43
C SER A 18 18.40 -28.96 7.97
N LEU A 19 18.52 -28.83 9.30
CA LEU A 19 19.80 -28.49 9.95
C LEU A 19 20.89 -29.53 9.68
N GLN A 20 20.49 -30.78 9.44
CA GLN A 20 21.40 -31.86 9.02
C GLN A 20 21.92 -31.63 7.59
N ALA A 21 21.05 -31.21 6.67
CA ALA A 21 21.45 -30.97 5.28
C ALA A 21 22.36 -29.76 5.11
N THR A 22 22.23 -28.75 5.99
CA THR A 22 23.12 -27.57 6.00
C THR A 22 24.43 -27.81 6.74
N GLY A 23 24.55 -28.92 7.49
CA GLY A 23 25.70 -29.21 8.34
C GLY A 23 25.77 -28.34 9.60
N LEU A 24 24.69 -27.62 9.95
CA LEU A 24 24.61 -26.80 11.16
C LEU A 24 24.45 -27.65 12.43
N SER A 25 23.79 -28.81 12.34
CA SER A 25 23.54 -29.69 13.49
C SER A 25 23.24 -31.13 13.08
N ASP A 26 23.68 -32.11 13.87
CA ASP A 26 23.25 -33.51 13.75
C ASP A 26 21.81 -33.74 14.27
N GLY A 27 21.24 -32.76 14.97
CA GLY A 27 19.88 -32.80 15.50
C GLY A 27 18.79 -32.60 14.43
N LEU A 28 17.57 -33.05 14.74
CA LEU A 28 16.40 -32.83 13.88
C LEU A 28 15.89 -31.38 14.04
N GLY A 29 15.93 -30.61 12.95
CA GLY A 29 15.42 -29.24 12.90
C GLY A 29 15.38 -28.72 11.45
N TRP A 30 14.76 -27.56 11.27
CA TRP A 30 14.55 -26.95 9.95
C TRP A 30 14.78 -25.44 10.02
N ASP A 31 15.44 -24.92 8.99
CA ASP A 31 15.57 -23.49 8.69
C ASP A 31 14.94 -23.21 7.32
N ASP A 32 14.61 -21.96 7.05
CA ASP A 32 14.16 -21.53 5.74
C ASP A 32 14.76 -20.20 5.29
N GLU A 33 14.76 -20.00 3.97
CA GLU A 33 15.22 -18.80 3.30
C GLU A 33 14.09 -18.21 2.46
N LEU A 34 13.98 -16.88 2.47
CA LEU A 34 13.02 -16.13 1.68
C LEU A 34 13.75 -15.12 0.80
N ASP A 35 13.54 -15.22 -0.51
CA ASP A 35 14.06 -14.29 -1.50
C ASP A 35 12.89 -13.71 -2.29
N PHE A 36 12.62 -12.41 -2.10
CA PHE A 36 11.46 -11.75 -2.68
C PHE A 36 11.72 -10.26 -2.91
N ASN A 37 10.95 -9.69 -3.83
CA ASN A 37 10.88 -8.25 -4.01
C ASN A 37 9.95 -7.65 -2.94
N THR A 38 10.41 -6.66 -2.18
CA THR A 38 9.62 -6.06 -1.08
C THR A 38 8.39 -5.31 -1.55
N GLN A 39 8.29 -5.03 -2.86
CA GLN A 39 7.11 -4.47 -3.52
C GLN A 39 6.24 -5.53 -4.24
N GLY A 40 6.48 -6.83 -4.03
CA GLY A 40 5.76 -7.92 -4.71
C GLY A 40 4.43 -8.35 -4.06
N SER A 41 4.16 -7.90 -2.83
CA SER A 41 3.04 -8.35 -1.99
C SER A 41 2.40 -7.19 -1.22
N SER A 42 1.56 -7.47 -0.23
CA SER A 42 1.21 -6.50 0.81
C SER A 42 2.49 -5.79 1.26
N GLN A 43 2.52 -4.46 1.19
CA GLN A 43 3.74 -3.69 1.44
C GLN A 43 3.45 -2.35 2.12
N TRP A 44 4.53 -1.73 2.59
CA TRP A 44 4.70 -0.30 2.79
C TRP A 44 5.77 0.21 1.84
N ASP A 45 5.54 1.40 1.32
CA ASP A 45 6.48 2.21 0.58
C ASP A 45 7.10 3.26 1.51
N SER A 46 8.43 3.32 1.51
CA SER A 46 9.16 4.38 2.17
C SER A 46 9.06 5.70 1.41
N LEU A 47 9.51 6.79 2.04
CA LEU A 47 9.52 8.13 1.45
C LEU A 47 10.53 8.29 0.30
N VAL A 48 11.35 7.26 0.04
CA VAL A 48 12.29 7.20 -1.10
C VAL A 48 11.84 6.23 -2.20
N HIS A 49 10.67 5.57 -2.06
CA HIS A 49 10.19 4.61 -3.05
C HIS A 49 9.88 5.26 -4.41
N TRP A 50 9.24 6.43 -4.38
CA TRP A 50 8.89 7.20 -5.56
C TRP A 50 9.24 8.67 -5.37
N GLN A 51 10.23 9.14 -6.13
CA GLN A 51 10.72 10.52 -6.06
C GLN A 51 9.79 11.49 -6.81
N HIS A 52 9.90 12.77 -6.49
CA HIS A 52 9.33 13.83 -7.31
C HIS A 52 10.06 13.88 -8.66
N GLN A 53 9.35 13.51 -9.73
CA GLN A 53 9.95 13.16 -11.02
C GLN A 53 10.74 14.32 -11.65
N GLU A 54 10.22 15.55 -11.58
CA GLU A 54 10.89 16.71 -12.20
C GLU A 54 12.23 17.05 -11.54
N THR A 55 12.31 16.88 -10.21
CA THR A 55 13.50 17.29 -9.44
C THR A 55 14.44 16.13 -9.08
N GLY A 56 13.94 14.89 -9.12
CA GLY A 56 14.62 13.71 -8.57
C GLY A 56 14.85 13.78 -7.06
N LEU A 57 14.07 14.56 -6.32
CA LEU A 57 14.16 14.69 -4.87
C LEU A 57 13.06 13.86 -4.19
N ALA A 58 13.40 13.32 -3.02
CA ALA A 58 12.51 12.67 -2.08
C ALA A 58 12.14 13.65 -0.94
N TYR A 59 11.41 13.15 0.06
CA TYR A 59 11.02 13.92 1.24
C TYR A 59 12.19 14.71 1.85
N ASN A 60 11.92 15.92 2.34
CA ASN A 60 12.92 16.85 2.90
C ASN A 60 14.14 17.15 2.00
N GLY A 61 14.01 16.96 0.67
CA GLY A 61 15.07 17.28 -0.29
C GLY A 61 16.18 16.23 -0.37
N PHE A 62 15.97 15.03 0.19
CA PHE A 62 16.90 13.92 0.03
C PHE A 62 16.99 13.47 -1.43
N LYS A 63 18.17 12.98 -1.84
CA LYS A 63 18.40 12.46 -3.19
C LYS A 63 18.88 11.02 -3.10
N PRO A 64 17.96 10.03 -3.08
CA PRO A 64 18.34 8.64 -2.99
C PRO A 64 19.18 8.22 -4.21
N THR A 65 20.26 7.51 -3.92
CA THR A 65 21.10 6.82 -4.89
C THR A 65 21.43 5.44 -4.33
N GLN A 66 22.02 4.56 -5.13
CA GLN A 66 22.43 3.24 -4.64
C GLN A 66 23.41 3.34 -3.46
N GLY A 67 24.34 4.30 -3.47
CA GLY A 67 25.28 4.50 -2.37
C GLY A 67 24.60 5.02 -1.10
N GLU A 68 23.67 5.98 -1.25
CA GLU A 68 22.90 6.52 -0.12
C GLU A 68 21.96 5.48 0.52
N LEU A 69 21.55 4.47 -0.26
CA LEU A 69 20.70 3.35 0.18
C LEU A 69 21.51 2.08 0.48
N SER A 70 22.75 2.24 0.96
CA SER A 70 23.64 1.11 1.29
C SER A 70 24.29 1.21 2.67
N ALA A 71 23.73 2.02 3.58
CA ALA A 71 24.23 2.13 4.94
C ALA A 71 24.15 0.78 5.66
N ALA A 72 25.24 0.41 6.35
CA ALA A 72 25.36 -0.88 7.04
C ALA A 72 24.49 -0.98 8.31
N SER A 73 24.00 0.15 8.81
CA SER A 73 23.15 0.22 10.00
C SER A 73 22.16 1.39 9.91
N THR A 74 21.06 1.32 10.66
CA THR A 74 20.08 2.41 10.78
C THR A 74 20.67 3.69 11.39
N ALA A 75 21.66 3.56 12.28
CA ALA A 75 22.32 4.73 12.88
C ALA A 75 23.11 5.56 11.84
N ASP A 76 23.72 4.87 10.88
CA ASP A 76 24.49 5.49 9.80
C ASP A 76 23.60 5.97 8.65
N ASN A 77 22.42 5.36 8.50
CA ASN A 77 21.44 5.73 7.50
C ASN A 77 20.89 7.14 7.72
N LYS A 78 20.89 7.95 6.66
CA LYS A 78 20.34 9.31 6.66
C LYS A 78 19.11 9.43 5.75
N MET A 79 18.80 8.41 4.97
CA MET A 79 17.66 8.40 4.06
C MET A 79 16.36 8.15 4.84
N PRO A 80 15.23 8.74 4.43
CA PRO A 80 13.94 8.54 5.11
C PRO A 80 13.30 7.19 4.74
N THR A 81 13.99 6.10 5.07
CA THR A 81 13.59 4.71 4.82
C THR A 81 12.85 4.09 6.00
N ILE A 82 12.29 2.89 5.80
CA ILE A 82 11.38 2.22 6.75
C ILE A 82 12.05 1.86 8.08
N ASP A 83 13.35 1.60 8.11
CA ASP A 83 14.08 1.20 9.31
C ASP A 83 13.95 2.20 10.47
N HIS A 84 13.89 3.50 10.16
CA HIS A 84 13.72 4.55 11.18
C HIS A 84 12.36 4.49 11.89
N TRP A 85 11.37 3.75 11.39
CA TRP A 85 10.07 3.60 12.06
C TRP A 85 10.21 2.76 13.35
N HIS A 86 11.18 1.85 13.42
CA HIS A 86 11.39 0.95 14.56
C HIS A 86 11.79 1.67 15.84
N GLU A 87 12.54 2.78 15.74
CA GLU A 87 12.89 3.62 16.90
C GLU A 87 11.66 4.19 17.61
N ARG A 88 10.50 4.22 16.91
CA ARG A 88 9.20 4.66 17.44
C ARG A 88 8.22 3.51 17.68
N GLY A 89 8.67 2.26 17.60
CA GLY A 89 7.84 1.07 17.77
C GLY A 89 7.05 0.65 16.53
N GLY A 90 7.48 1.07 15.33
CA GLY A 90 6.79 0.80 14.07
C GLY A 90 5.65 1.77 13.82
N VAL A 91 4.58 1.29 13.17
CA VAL A 91 3.39 2.08 12.88
C VAL A 91 2.27 1.64 13.83
N VAL A 92 1.93 2.51 14.79
CA VAL A 92 0.83 2.28 15.73
C VAL A 92 -0.07 3.51 15.72
N GLY A 93 -1.34 3.33 15.40
CA GLY A 93 -2.26 4.44 15.25
C GLY A 93 -3.71 4.01 15.08
N ARG A 94 -4.59 4.98 14.84
CA ARG A 94 -6.00 4.69 14.55
C ARG A 94 -6.16 4.38 13.06
N GLY A 95 -6.43 3.12 12.75
CA GLY A 95 -6.81 2.71 11.40
C GLY A 95 -8.28 3.07 11.12
N VAL A 96 -8.55 3.55 9.91
CA VAL A 96 -9.89 3.86 9.43
C VAL A 96 -10.11 3.19 8.07
N LEU A 97 -11.02 2.22 8.03
CA LEU A 97 -11.40 1.57 6.78
C LEU A 97 -12.46 2.40 6.05
N VAL A 98 -12.20 2.75 4.79
CA VAL A 98 -13.16 3.24 3.80
C VAL A 98 -13.41 2.11 2.80
N ASP A 99 -14.56 1.45 2.90
CA ASP A 99 -14.87 0.26 2.12
C ASP A 99 -15.74 0.60 0.91
N TYR A 100 -15.09 1.11 -0.14
CA TYR A 100 -15.79 1.52 -1.36
C TYR A 100 -16.51 0.34 -2.02
N LYS A 101 -15.89 -0.84 -2.06
CA LYS A 101 -16.51 -2.05 -2.65
C LYS A 101 -17.82 -2.42 -1.94
N ALA A 102 -17.83 -2.48 -0.61
CA ALA A 102 -19.05 -2.80 0.14
C ALA A 102 -20.11 -1.69 0.04
N TYR A 103 -19.68 -0.43 -0.01
CA TYR A 103 -20.57 0.71 -0.24
C TYR A 103 -21.25 0.63 -1.61
N ALA A 104 -20.49 0.39 -2.68
CA ALA A 104 -21.02 0.26 -4.03
C ALA A 104 -22.07 -0.86 -4.12
N GLU A 105 -21.79 -2.02 -3.52
CA GLU A 105 -22.76 -3.13 -3.41
C GLU A 105 -24.04 -2.71 -2.69
N ALA A 106 -23.92 -2.03 -1.55
CA ALA A 106 -25.07 -1.59 -0.75
C ALA A 106 -25.92 -0.53 -1.45
N LYS A 107 -25.32 0.25 -2.35
CA LYS A 107 -25.99 1.29 -3.13
C LYS A 107 -26.45 0.85 -4.53
N GLY A 108 -26.10 -0.36 -4.95
CA GLY A 108 -26.38 -0.84 -6.31
C GLY A 108 -25.61 -0.07 -7.38
N ILE A 109 -24.41 0.44 -7.05
CA ILE A 109 -23.52 1.11 -7.98
C ILE A 109 -22.79 0.04 -8.80
N ASP A 110 -22.84 0.16 -10.13
CA ASP A 110 -22.05 -0.68 -11.02
C ASP A 110 -20.57 -0.31 -10.88
N TYR A 111 -19.79 -1.24 -10.34
CA TYR A 111 -18.39 -1.02 -9.98
C TYR A 111 -17.60 -2.33 -10.07
N HIS A 112 -16.43 -2.22 -10.70
CA HIS A 112 -15.42 -3.28 -10.72
C HIS A 112 -14.05 -2.72 -10.32
N PRO A 113 -13.24 -3.45 -9.53
CA PRO A 113 -11.89 -3.02 -9.19
C PRO A 113 -10.91 -2.99 -10.38
N LEU A 114 -11.24 -3.65 -11.49
CA LEU A 114 -10.43 -3.69 -12.73
C LEU A 114 -10.88 -2.71 -13.82
N ASP A 115 -11.85 -1.83 -13.54
CA ASP A 115 -12.39 -0.90 -14.54
C ASP A 115 -11.68 0.47 -14.56
N GLY A 116 -10.74 0.71 -13.64
CA GLY A 116 -10.05 2.00 -13.56
C GLY A 116 -10.94 3.11 -13.00
N TYR A 117 -11.92 2.74 -12.17
CA TYR A 117 -12.82 3.70 -11.53
C TYR A 117 -12.05 4.63 -10.60
N ARG A 118 -12.34 5.93 -10.70
CA ARG A 118 -11.66 7.00 -9.97
C ARG A 118 -12.48 7.39 -8.75
N ILE A 119 -12.12 6.83 -7.60
CA ILE A 119 -12.80 7.10 -6.33
C ILE A 119 -12.43 8.53 -5.90
N THR A 120 -13.39 9.44 -6.02
CA THR A 120 -13.22 10.87 -5.76
C THR A 120 -13.25 11.17 -4.27
N VAL A 121 -12.88 12.40 -3.90
CA VAL A 121 -13.05 12.90 -2.51
C VAL A 121 -14.52 12.80 -2.08
N GLN A 122 -15.45 13.13 -2.97
CA GLN A 122 -16.89 13.08 -2.72
C GLN A 122 -17.37 11.65 -2.46
N ASP A 123 -16.82 10.67 -3.20
CA ASP A 123 -17.08 9.25 -2.94
C ASP A 123 -16.56 8.83 -1.57
N ILE A 124 -15.33 9.21 -1.21
CA ILE A 124 -14.73 8.89 0.09
C ILE A 124 -15.56 9.45 1.23
N GLU A 125 -16.01 10.71 1.14
CA GLU A 125 -16.87 11.34 2.15
C GLU A 125 -18.25 10.66 2.22
N ALA A 126 -18.82 10.26 1.08
CA ALA A 126 -20.10 9.54 1.03
C ALA A 126 -19.99 8.15 1.70
N VAL A 127 -18.89 7.43 1.47
CA VAL A 127 -18.61 6.15 2.13
C VAL A 127 -18.42 6.36 3.63
N ALA A 128 -17.63 7.36 4.04
CA ALA A 128 -17.40 7.67 5.45
C ALA A 128 -18.71 8.00 6.17
N ALA A 129 -19.57 8.82 5.56
CA ALA A 129 -20.90 9.14 6.08
C ALA A 129 -21.80 7.90 6.17
N HIS A 130 -21.80 7.04 5.15
CA HIS A 130 -22.55 5.78 5.16
C HIS A 130 -22.10 4.82 6.27
N GLN A 131 -20.80 4.78 6.54
CA GLN A 131 -20.20 3.96 7.60
C GLN A 131 -20.29 4.61 8.99
N GLY A 132 -20.76 5.85 9.10
CA GLY A 132 -20.78 6.59 10.37
C GLY A 132 -19.38 6.94 10.90
N VAL A 133 -18.41 7.14 10.02
CA VAL A 133 -17.01 7.42 10.36
C VAL A 133 -16.73 8.91 10.31
N ALA A 134 -16.06 9.42 11.35
CA ALA A 134 -15.42 10.73 11.34
C ALA A 134 -13.89 10.56 11.31
N PHE A 135 -13.24 11.21 10.34
CA PHE A 135 -11.79 11.29 10.26
C PHE A 135 -11.21 12.20 11.35
N LYS A 136 -10.03 11.85 11.85
CA LYS A 136 -9.27 12.58 12.85
C LYS A 136 -7.83 12.74 12.37
N GLN A 137 -7.17 13.79 12.85
CA GLN A 137 -5.75 13.98 12.65
C GLN A 137 -4.96 12.75 13.15
N GLY A 138 -3.99 12.32 12.34
CA GLY A 138 -3.13 11.17 12.63
C GLY A 138 -3.76 9.81 12.28
N ASP A 139 -4.96 9.79 11.70
CA ASP A 139 -5.55 8.55 11.21
C ASP A 139 -4.68 7.90 10.12
N ILE A 140 -4.72 6.58 10.08
CA ILE A 140 -4.18 5.79 8.98
C ILE A 140 -5.37 5.41 8.09
N PHE A 141 -5.45 6.04 6.94
CA PHE A 141 -6.55 5.88 6.00
C PHE A 141 -6.38 4.59 5.21
N ILE A 142 -7.37 3.71 5.19
CA ILE A 142 -7.31 2.42 4.53
C ILE A 142 -8.45 2.30 3.52
N LEU A 143 -8.15 2.24 2.23
CA LEU A 143 -9.14 2.07 1.18
C LEU A 143 -9.28 0.61 0.75
N ARG A 144 -10.52 0.10 0.71
CA ARG A 144 -10.81 -1.18 0.07
C ARG A 144 -11.53 -0.98 -1.26
N THR A 145 -10.83 -1.37 -2.33
CA THR A 145 -11.32 -1.43 -3.72
C THR A 145 -11.94 -2.80 -4.05
N GLY A 146 -11.55 -3.85 -3.32
CA GLY A 146 -12.02 -5.23 -3.52
C GLY A 146 -11.15 -6.06 -4.47
N ILE A 147 -10.05 -5.52 -4.99
CA ILE A 147 -9.23 -6.17 -6.02
C ILE A 147 -8.52 -7.45 -5.55
N THR A 148 -8.09 -7.53 -4.28
CA THR A 148 -7.38 -8.71 -3.76
C THR A 148 -8.21 -9.98 -3.84
N ALA A 149 -9.52 -9.88 -3.58
CA ALA A 149 -10.43 -11.02 -3.70
C ALA A 149 -10.58 -11.52 -5.15
N ILE A 150 -10.50 -10.61 -6.13
CA ILE A 150 -10.54 -10.93 -7.56
C ILE A 150 -9.24 -11.61 -7.99
N ILE A 151 -8.09 -11.10 -7.54
CA ILE A 151 -6.78 -11.65 -7.92
C ILE A 151 -6.56 -13.04 -7.31
N ASP A 152 -7.03 -13.27 -6.08
CA ASP A 152 -6.88 -14.59 -5.43
C ASP A 152 -7.72 -15.68 -6.14
N ARG A 153 -8.85 -15.29 -6.75
CA ARG A 153 -9.79 -16.20 -7.41
C ARG A 153 -10.39 -15.53 -8.67
N PRO A 154 -9.61 -15.38 -9.75
CA PRO A 154 -10.07 -14.69 -10.94
C PRO A 154 -11.06 -15.55 -11.73
N GLU A 155 -12.14 -14.94 -12.20
CA GLU A 155 -13.07 -15.53 -13.17
C GLU A 155 -12.64 -15.18 -14.62
N PRO A 156 -13.15 -15.90 -15.65
CA PRO A 156 -12.79 -15.61 -17.04
C PRO A 156 -13.05 -14.15 -17.48
N ALA A 157 -14.10 -13.51 -16.93
CA ALA A 157 -14.38 -12.10 -17.20
C ALA A 157 -13.34 -11.16 -16.59
N ASP A 158 -12.74 -11.53 -15.45
CA ASP A 158 -11.69 -10.75 -14.81
C ASP A 158 -10.41 -10.76 -15.63
N MET A 159 -10.07 -11.91 -16.23
CA MET A 159 -8.88 -12.04 -17.07
C MET A 159 -8.90 -11.05 -18.25
N ALA A 160 -10.07 -10.84 -18.86
CA ALA A 160 -10.25 -9.86 -19.93
C ALA A 160 -10.09 -8.42 -19.44
N LYS A 161 -10.52 -8.09 -18.22
CA LYS A 161 -10.32 -6.76 -17.62
C LYS A 161 -8.88 -6.55 -17.18
N MET A 162 -8.21 -7.57 -16.60
CA MET A 162 -6.79 -7.50 -16.22
C MET A 162 -5.89 -7.18 -17.43
N ALA A 163 -6.22 -7.70 -18.61
CA ALA A 163 -5.48 -7.40 -19.84
C ALA A 163 -5.50 -5.91 -20.23
N GLN A 164 -6.50 -5.15 -19.76
CA GLN A 164 -6.62 -3.71 -20.01
C GLN A 164 -5.70 -2.88 -19.08
N ARG A 165 -5.08 -3.51 -18.06
CA ARG A 165 -4.15 -2.87 -17.11
C ARG A 165 -4.75 -1.65 -16.39
N LYS A 166 -6.06 -1.67 -16.17
CA LYS A 166 -6.80 -0.65 -15.41
C LYS A 166 -7.02 -1.13 -13.99
N LEU A 167 -6.83 -0.23 -13.04
CA LEU A 167 -7.07 -0.50 -11.62
C LEU A 167 -7.85 0.65 -11.01
N SER A 168 -8.98 0.33 -10.39
CA SER A 168 -9.75 1.29 -9.61
C SER A 168 -8.99 1.63 -8.34
N GLY A 169 -9.12 2.88 -7.91
CA GLY A 169 -8.36 3.42 -6.78
C GLY A 169 -8.73 4.87 -6.54
N VAL A 170 -7.97 5.56 -5.68
CA VAL A 170 -8.21 6.98 -5.42
C VAL A 170 -7.98 7.81 -6.69
N HIS A 171 -8.83 8.81 -6.94
CA HIS A 171 -8.65 9.72 -8.06
C HIS A 171 -7.39 10.57 -7.86
N GLY A 172 -6.38 10.37 -8.72
CA GLY A 172 -5.12 11.09 -8.67
C GLY A 172 -5.22 12.51 -9.22
N THR A 173 -5.62 13.45 -8.35
CA THR A 173 -5.68 14.89 -8.68
C THR A 173 -5.09 15.72 -7.55
N GLU A 174 -4.73 16.97 -7.84
CA GLU A 174 -4.27 17.91 -6.82
C GLU A 174 -5.37 18.19 -5.77
N GLU A 175 -6.65 18.23 -6.17
CA GLU A 175 -7.79 18.34 -5.25
C GLU A 175 -7.75 17.21 -4.22
N THR A 176 -7.57 15.97 -4.67
CA THR A 176 -7.48 14.82 -3.77
C THR A 176 -6.26 14.92 -2.87
N ALA A 177 -5.07 15.26 -3.41
CA ALA A 177 -3.87 15.43 -2.61
C ALA A 177 -4.06 16.49 -1.51
N ARG A 178 -4.65 17.63 -1.86
CA ARG A 178 -4.99 18.72 -0.93
C ARG A 178 -5.96 18.26 0.16
N TRP A 179 -6.94 17.44 -0.19
CA TRP A 179 -7.88 16.89 0.80
C TRP A 179 -7.17 15.97 1.80
N PHE A 180 -6.34 15.04 1.33
CA PHE A 180 -5.55 14.16 2.21
C PHE A 180 -4.64 14.96 3.15
N TRP A 181 -3.95 15.99 2.63
CA TRP A 181 -3.14 16.89 3.43
C TRP A 181 -3.96 17.60 4.53
N ASN A 182 -5.08 18.20 4.17
CA ASN A 182 -5.95 18.95 5.09
C ASN A 182 -6.61 18.06 6.15
N ARG A 183 -6.79 16.76 5.87
CA ARG A 183 -7.27 15.77 6.85
C ARG A 183 -6.18 15.32 7.83
N HIS A 184 -4.91 15.65 7.56
CA HIS A 184 -3.76 15.29 8.38
C HIS A 184 -3.66 13.79 8.66
N PHE A 185 -3.86 12.96 7.64
CA PHE A 185 -3.58 11.53 7.74
C PHE A 185 -2.08 11.28 7.94
N ALA A 186 -1.74 10.30 8.78
CA ALA A 186 -0.34 9.94 9.04
C ALA A 186 0.24 9.02 7.96
N ALA A 187 -0.61 8.17 7.38
CA ALA A 187 -0.28 7.24 6.33
C ALA A 187 -1.56 6.82 5.59
N VAL A 188 -1.40 6.29 4.38
CA VAL A 188 -2.49 5.69 3.61
C VAL A 188 -2.17 4.24 3.29
N ALA A 189 -3.17 3.39 3.18
CA ALA A 189 -3.02 2.05 2.66
C ALA A 189 -4.21 1.61 1.82
N GLY A 190 -4.03 0.62 0.97
CA GLY A 190 -5.11 0.03 0.18
C GLY A 190 -4.82 -1.40 -0.24
N ASP A 191 -5.82 -2.01 -0.86
CA ASP A 191 -5.73 -3.38 -1.38
C ASP A 191 -5.31 -3.45 -2.85
N ALA A 192 -5.23 -2.32 -3.56
CA ALA A 192 -4.77 -2.24 -4.95
C ALA A 192 -3.25 -2.21 -5.09
N ASN A 193 -2.78 -2.52 -6.31
CA ASN A 193 -1.36 -2.51 -6.68
C ASN A 193 -0.75 -1.09 -6.71
N ALA A 194 -1.62 -0.08 -6.79
CA ALA A 194 -1.29 1.32 -6.62
C ALA A 194 -2.39 1.92 -5.75
N PHE A 195 -2.06 2.81 -4.82
CA PHE A 195 -3.09 3.46 -3.99
C PHE A 195 -4.04 4.34 -4.83
N GLU A 196 -3.50 5.09 -5.79
CA GLU A 196 -4.28 5.83 -6.77
C GLU A 196 -4.68 4.93 -7.96
N ALA A 197 -5.78 5.29 -8.62
CA ALA A 197 -6.26 4.54 -9.77
C ALA A 197 -5.25 4.57 -10.93
N LEU A 198 -5.23 3.49 -11.72
CA LEU A 198 -4.36 3.34 -12.88
C LEU A 198 -5.15 3.14 -14.19
N PRO A 199 -4.61 3.60 -15.33
CA PRO A 199 -3.39 4.43 -15.47
C PRO A 199 -3.60 5.88 -14.98
N PRO A 200 -2.55 6.68 -14.72
CA PRO A 200 -2.69 8.12 -14.58
C PRO A 200 -3.36 8.72 -15.81
N LEU A 201 -4.02 9.86 -15.62
CA LEU A 201 -4.63 10.62 -16.71
C LEU A 201 -4.00 12.00 -16.79
N ASP A 202 -3.94 12.57 -18.00
CA ASP A 202 -3.64 13.99 -18.18
C ASP A 202 -4.86 14.87 -17.89
N ALA A 203 -4.70 16.19 -18.03
CA ALA A 203 -5.77 17.14 -17.75
C ALA A 203 -7.00 16.99 -18.69
N ASP A 204 -6.80 16.43 -19.88
CA ASP A 204 -7.84 16.19 -20.87
C ASP A 204 -8.48 14.79 -20.72
N GLY A 205 -8.02 14.01 -19.75
CA GLY A 205 -8.53 12.67 -19.41
C GLY A 205 -7.94 11.54 -20.24
N ALA A 206 -6.90 11.79 -21.03
CA ALA A 206 -6.19 10.76 -21.78
C ALA A 206 -5.20 10.00 -20.88
N GLU A 207 -4.92 8.74 -21.23
CA GLU A 207 -3.97 7.92 -20.46
C GLU A 207 -2.56 8.51 -20.54
N ALA A 208 -1.96 8.73 -19.37
CA ALA A 208 -0.63 9.32 -19.20
C ALA A 208 0.39 8.26 -18.72
N PRO A 209 1.70 8.49 -18.93
CA PRO A 209 2.73 7.57 -18.45
C PRO A 209 2.71 7.46 -16.91
N MET A 210 3.27 6.37 -16.36
CA MET A 210 3.33 6.16 -14.90
C MET A 210 4.10 7.27 -14.17
N THR A 211 5.02 7.96 -14.85
CA THR A 211 5.71 9.14 -14.30
C THR A 211 4.76 10.30 -13.97
N SER A 212 3.53 10.28 -14.50
CA SER A 212 2.48 11.27 -14.24
C SER A 212 1.54 10.87 -13.09
N LEU A 213 1.88 9.85 -12.30
CA LEU A 213 1.18 9.58 -11.03
C LEU A 213 1.16 10.85 -10.18
N VAL A 214 -0.01 11.17 -9.63
CA VAL A 214 -0.21 12.42 -8.91
C VAL A 214 -0.02 12.19 -7.42
N LEU A 215 -0.72 11.22 -6.82
CA LEU A 215 -0.70 11.04 -5.38
C LEU A 215 0.63 10.48 -4.87
N HIS A 216 1.29 9.59 -5.60
CA HIS A 216 2.58 9.03 -5.20
C HIS A 216 3.63 10.10 -4.86
N PRO A 217 4.00 11.03 -5.77
CA PRO A 217 4.98 12.06 -5.44
C PRO A 217 4.46 13.05 -4.38
N TYR A 218 3.16 13.39 -4.37
CA TYR A 218 2.60 14.23 -3.30
C TYR A 218 2.74 13.58 -1.93
N PHE A 219 2.42 12.30 -1.80
CA PHE A 219 2.42 11.61 -0.52
C PHE A 219 3.84 11.32 -0.06
N LEU A 220 4.65 10.66 -0.89
CA LEU A 220 5.96 10.19 -0.49
C LEU A 220 7.00 11.33 -0.44
N SER A 221 7.10 12.12 -1.52
CA SER A 221 8.16 13.12 -1.66
C SER A 221 7.81 14.49 -1.07
N LEU A 222 6.53 14.88 -1.03
CA LEU A 222 6.14 16.20 -0.55
C LEU A 222 5.61 16.16 0.89
N PHE A 223 4.60 15.35 1.18
CA PHE A 223 3.97 15.32 2.50
C PHE A 223 4.75 14.51 3.53
N GLY A 224 5.55 13.54 3.07
CA GLY A 224 6.19 12.57 3.96
C GLY A 224 5.21 11.54 4.51
N MET A 225 4.19 11.19 3.74
CA MET A 225 3.10 10.27 4.07
C MET A 225 3.31 8.92 3.36
N PRO A 226 3.63 7.83 4.10
CA PRO A 226 3.84 6.52 3.51
C PRO A 226 2.59 5.91 2.86
N ILE A 227 2.80 5.03 1.89
CA ILE A 227 1.74 4.33 1.15
C ILE A 227 1.83 2.83 1.42
N GLY A 228 0.71 2.20 1.78
CA GLY A 228 0.59 0.76 1.89
C GLY A 228 -0.21 0.20 0.72
N GLU A 229 0.28 -0.85 0.09
CA GLU A 229 -0.35 -1.39 -1.12
C GLU A 229 -0.56 -2.89 -1.00
N LEU A 230 -1.53 -3.42 -1.76
CA LEU A 230 -1.85 -4.85 -1.82
C LEU A 230 -2.27 -5.47 -0.47
N TRP A 231 -2.81 -4.70 0.47
CA TRP A 231 -3.28 -5.26 1.75
C TRP A 231 -4.50 -6.17 1.56
N ASP A 232 -4.54 -7.33 2.22
CA ASP A 232 -5.78 -8.13 2.24
C ASP A 232 -6.74 -7.55 3.28
N LEU A 233 -7.80 -6.91 2.78
CA LEU A 233 -8.81 -6.24 3.60
C LEU A 233 -10.12 -7.04 3.69
N SER A 234 -10.18 -8.25 3.12
CA SER A 234 -11.43 -9.01 2.98
C SER A 234 -12.04 -9.40 4.32
N ARG A 235 -11.22 -9.92 5.24
CA ARG A 235 -11.66 -10.29 6.60
C ARG A 235 -12.01 -9.07 7.44
N LEU A 236 -11.24 -7.99 7.31
CA LEU A 236 -11.50 -6.72 8.00
C LEU A 236 -12.84 -6.13 7.56
N SER A 237 -13.08 -6.04 6.25
CA SER A 237 -14.34 -5.60 5.65
C SER A 237 -15.54 -6.38 6.19
N ALA A 238 -15.49 -7.71 6.17
CA ALA A 238 -16.56 -8.56 6.68
C ALA A 238 -16.85 -8.30 8.17
N TYR A 239 -15.80 -8.11 8.99
CA TYR A 239 -15.94 -7.80 10.40
C TYR A 239 -16.54 -6.40 10.62
N CYS A 240 -16.06 -5.38 9.92
CA CYS A 240 -16.58 -4.02 9.98
C CYS A 240 -18.06 -3.97 9.58
N LYS A 241 -18.43 -4.64 8.48
CA LYS A 241 -19.83 -4.75 8.02
C LYS A 241 -20.73 -5.43 9.05
N LYS A 242 -20.25 -6.50 9.70
CA LYS A 242 -21.00 -7.22 10.73
C LYS A 242 -21.21 -6.40 12.00
N THR A 243 -20.23 -5.58 12.38
CA THR A 243 -20.20 -4.89 13.69
C THR A 243 -20.57 -3.42 13.62
N GLY A 244 -20.60 -2.82 12.42
CA GLY A 244 -20.72 -1.37 12.23
C GLY A 244 -19.48 -0.57 12.66
N ARG A 245 -18.36 -1.23 12.98
CA ARG A 245 -17.14 -0.58 13.46
C ARG A 245 -16.10 -0.52 12.35
N TYR A 246 -15.81 0.68 11.85
CA TYR A 246 -14.85 0.92 10.75
C TYR A 246 -13.55 1.60 11.20
N THR A 247 -13.36 1.73 12.51
CA THR A 247 -12.16 2.31 13.10
C THR A 247 -11.62 1.38 14.18
N PHE A 248 -10.31 1.21 14.22
CA PHE A 248 -9.62 0.22 15.05
C PHE A 248 -8.21 0.69 15.40
N LEU A 249 -7.58 0.03 16.37
CA LEU A 249 -6.14 0.18 16.57
C LEU A 249 -5.44 -0.59 15.44
N LEU A 250 -4.62 0.10 14.66
CA LEU A 250 -3.74 -0.50 13.68
C LEU A 250 -2.34 -0.60 14.28
N THR A 251 -1.75 -1.79 14.21
CA THR A 251 -0.32 -1.99 14.48
C THR A 251 0.33 -2.60 13.25
N SER A 252 1.49 -2.09 12.85
CA SER A 252 2.27 -2.63 11.75
C SER A 252 3.75 -2.55 12.09
N ALA A 253 4.44 -3.68 11.97
CA ALA A 253 5.85 -3.83 12.29
C ALA A 253 6.59 -4.37 11.05
N PRO A 254 7.02 -3.49 10.13
CA PRO A 254 7.77 -3.89 8.95
C PRO A 254 9.09 -4.59 9.30
N LEU A 255 9.81 -5.11 8.30
CA LEU A 255 11.16 -5.64 8.50
C LEU A 255 12.08 -4.56 9.06
N ASN A 256 12.97 -4.95 9.98
CA ASN A 256 13.97 -4.06 10.57
C ASN A 256 15.33 -4.28 9.90
N VAL A 257 15.47 -3.74 8.68
CA VAL A 257 16.70 -3.80 7.88
C VAL A 257 16.99 -2.40 7.37
N SER A 258 18.24 -1.95 7.49
CA SER A 258 18.64 -0.60 7.11
C SER A 258 18.36 -0.30 5.63
N CYS A 259 18.05 0.97 5.34
CA CYS A 259 17.83 1.48 3.98
C CYS A 259 16.67 0.83 3.21
N LEU A 260 15.73 0.14 3.87
CA LEU A 260 14.59 -0.48 3.19
C LEU A 260 13.69 0.58 2.52
N VAL A 261 13.67 0.52 1.18
CA VAL A 261 12.82 1.35 0.32
C VAL A 261 11.35 0.91 0.37
N GLY A 262 11.10 -0.35 0.72
CA GLY A 262 9.78 -0.90 0.98
C GLY A 262 9.89 -2.17 1.82
N SER A 263 8.79 -2.58 2.44
CA SER A 263 8.75 -3.77 3.31
C SER A 263 7.36 -4.37 3.36
N PRO A 264 7.22 -5.70 3.55
CA PRO A 264 5.99 -6.29 4.04
C PRO A 264 5.51 -5.58 5.31
N PRO A 265 4.20 -5.38 5.51
CA PRO A 265 3.72 -4.48 6.55
C PRO A 265 3.57 -5.16 7.91
N ASN A 266 3.33 -6.48 7.95
CA ASN A 266 2.92 -7.19 9.17
C ASN A 266 1.83 -6.41 9.94
N ALA A 267 0.78 -6.01 9.21
CA ALA A 267 -0.27 -5.14 9.71
C ALA A 267 -1.41 -5.93 10.35
N LEU A 268 -1.85 -5.48 11.53
CA LEU A 268 -2.93 -6.07 12.31
C LEU A 268 -3.94 -4.98 12.69
N ALA A 269 -5.23 -5.31 12.54
CA ALA A 269 -6.34 -4.49 13.01
C ALA A 269 -6.91 -5.09 14.31
N ILE A 270 -7.00 -4.29 15.36
CA ILE A 270 -7.41 -4.70 16.71
C ILE A 270 -8.62 -3.85 17.15
N PHE A 271 -9.69 -4.53 17.58
CA PHE A 271 -11.00 -3.94 17.90
C PHE A 271 -11.32 -3.97 19.40
#